data_AF-A0A957HS47-F1
#
_entry.id   AF-A0A957HS47-F1
#
_cell.length_a   1.000
_cell.length_b   1.000
_cell.length_c   1.000
_cell.angle_alpha   90.00
_cell.angle_beta   90.00
_cell.angle_gamma   90.00
#
_symmetry.space_group_name_H-M   'P 1'
#
loop_
_entity.id
_entity.type
_entity.pdbx_description
1 polymer ?
#
loop_
_entity_poly.entity_id
_entity_poly.type
_entity_poly.pdbx_seq_one_letter_code
_entity_poly.pdbx_strand_id
1 'polypeptide(L)' 'WRYRTLIDANAPQSSGLAWAIFVLTVAAAEAAVGLALAISIYRRRDSVVAEELSTLRN' A
#
# COMPACT_ATOMS: atom_id res chain seq x y z
N TRP A 1 34.86 28.76 0.55
CA TRP A 1 34.72 27.30 0.76
C TRP A 1 34.08 27.01 2.11
N ARG A 2 32.79 26.65 2.13
CA ARG A 2 32.13 25.70 3.07
C ARG A 2 30.62 25.93 3.05
N TYR A 3 29.93 25.39 2.04
CA TYR A 3 28.48 25.12 2.11
C TYR A 3 28.24 23.83 2.93
N ARG A 4 28.80 23.76 4.15
CA ARG A 4 28.63 22.61 5.04
C ARG A 4 27.38 22.84 5.89
N THR A 5 26.26 22.52 5.25
CA THR A 5 25.11 21.82 5.84
C THR A 5 24.85 22.13 7.32
N LEU A 6 24.18 23.25 7.58
CA LEU A 6 23.38 23.46 8.79
C LEU A 6 22.12 22.57 8.76
N ILE A 7 22.27 21.32 8.32
CA ILE A 7 21.24 20.30 8.44
C ILE A 7 21.33 19.89 9.91
N ASP A 8 20.54 20.59 10.70
CA ASP A 8 20.22 20.38 12.10
C ASP A 8 20.76 19.10 12.73
N ALA A 9 21.79 19.25 13.55
CA ALA A 9 22.27 18.25 14.50
C ALA A 9 21.26 17.94 15.63
N ASN A 10 20.09 18.61 15.66
CA ASN A 10 19.07 18.46 16.69
C ASN A 10 17.64 18.27 16.16
N ALA A 11 17.43 18.12 14.84
CA ALA A 11 16.12 17.75 14.32
C ALA A 11 15.90 16.25 14.59
N PRO A 12 14.79 15.82 15.22
CA PRO A 12 14.48 14.40 15.38
C PRO A 12 14.17 13.78 14.01
N GLN A 13 15.19 13.31 13.32
CA GLN A 13 15.12 12.66 12.00
C GLN A 13 14.32 11.34 12.03
N SER A 14 14.11 10.77 13.23
CA SER A 14 13.43 9.49 13.43
C SER A 14 11.92 9.54 13.20
N SER A 15 11.25 10.68 13.44
CA SER A 15 9.79 10.79 13.30
C SER A 15 9.34 10.61 11.84
N GLY A 16 10.07 11.18 10.88
CA GLY A 16 9.78 11.01 9.45
C GLY A 16 10.02 9.58 8.96
N LEU A 17 11.06 8.91 9.47
CA LEU A 17 11.37 7.52 9.14
C LEU A 17 10.31 6.56 9.67
N ALA A 18 9.83 6.76 10.90
CA ALA A 18 8.76 5.94 11.46
C ALA A 18 7.47 6.04 10.64
N TRP A 19 7.11 7.25 10.19
CA TRP A 19 5.94 7.46 9.34
C TRP A 19 6.11 6.82 7.96
N ALA A 20 7.29 6.94 7.35
CA ALA A 20 7.58 6.34 6.05
C ALA A 20 7.47 4.80 6.09
N ILE A 21 8.02 4.16 7.12
CA ILE A 21 7.93 2.72 7.30
C ILE A 21 6.47 2.30 7.52
N PHE A 22 5.72 3.02 8.35
CA PHE A 22 4.29 2.75 8.56
C PHE A 22 3.50 2.74 7.25
N VAL A 23 3.61 3.81 6.46
CA VAL A 23 2.92 3.91 5.16
C VAL A 23 3.38 2.81 4.20
N LEU A 24 4.69 2.53 4.14
CA LEU A 24 5.24 1.48 3.29
C LEU A 24 4.68 0.09 3.66
N THR A 25 4.56 -0.21 4.95
CA THR A 25 3.97 -1.47 5.42
C THR A 25 2.48 -1.58 5.11
N VAL A 26 1.73 -0.49 5.27
CA VAL A 26 0.29 -0.46 4.94
C VAL A 26 0.09 -0.64 3.44
N ALA A 27 0.85 0.07 2.61
CA ALA A 27 0.80 -0.06 1.15
C ALA A 27 1.13 -1.49 0.69
N ALA A 28 2.14 -2.13 1.30
CA ALA A 28 2.47 -3.53 1.01
C ALA A 28 1.32 -4.48 1.38
N ALA A 29 0.67 -4.26 2.52
CA ALA A 29 -0.48 -5.05 2.95
C ALA A 29 -1.69 -4.86 2.00
N GLU A 30 -2.01 -3.62 1.62
CA GLU A 30 -3.10 -3.31 0.68
C GLU A 30 -2.88 -3.96 -0.69
N ALA A 31 -1.66 -3.89 -1.23
CA ALA A 31 -1.32 -4.54 -2.49
C ALA A 31 -1.46 -6.07 -2.42
N ALA A 32 -1.02 -6.68 -1.31
CA ALA A 32 -1.16 -8.13 -1.09
C ALA A 32 -2.64 -8.55 -1.00
N VAL A 33 -3.46 -7.78 -0.28
CA VAL A 33 -4.91 -8.03 -0.16
C VAL A 33 -5.60 -7.88 -1.51
N GLY A 34 -5.29 -6.81 -2.26
CA GLY A 34 -5.84 -6.58 -3.60
C GLY A 34 -5.50 -7.71 -4.57
N LEU A 35 -4.24 -8.16 -4.58
CA LEU A 35 -3.80 -9.29 -5.40
C LEU A 35 -4.47 -10.60 -4.97
N ALA A 36 -4.57 -10.86 -3.68
CA ALA A 36 -5.25 -12.06 -3.17
C ALA A 36 -6.74 -12.09 -3.57
N LEU A 37 -7.41 -10.93 -3.53
CA LEU A 37 -8.79 -10.81 -3.99
C LEU A 37 -8.91 -11.05 -5.50
N ALA A 38 -8.03 -10.44 -6.30
CA ALA A 38 -8.00 -10.65 -7.75
C ALA A 38 -7.78 -12.12 -8.11
N ILE A 39 -6.80 -12.79 -7.47
CA ILE A 39 -6.53 -14.22 -7.66
C ILE A 39 -7.72 -15.07 -7.19
N SER A 40 -8.34 -14.74 -6.06
CA SER A 40 -9.50 -15.47 -5.53
C SER A 40 -10.69 -15.44 -6.50
N ILE A 41 -10.95 -14.27 -7.11
CA ILE A 41 -11.98 -14.11 -8.15
C ILE A 41 -11.60 -14.94 -9.38
N TYR A 42 -10.36 -14.81 -9.85
CA TYR A 42 -9.88 -15.51 -11.04
C TYR A 42 -9.89 -17.05 -10.87
N ARG A 43 -9.62 -17.55 -9.67
CA ARG A 43 -9.62 -18.99 -9.37
C ARG A 43 -11.03 -19.62 -9.35
N ARG A 44 -12.08 -18.81 -9.20
CA ARG A 44 -13.47 -19.29 -9.12
C ARG A 44 -14.28 -19.07 -10.41
N ARG A 45 -13.73 -18.40 -11.42
CA ARG A 45 -14.44 -18.04 -12.65
C ARG A 45 -13.55 -18.32 -13.86
N ASP A 46 -13.94 -19.29 -14.70
CA ASP A 46 -13.35 -19.56 -16.04
C ASP A 46 -13.57 -18.40 -17.04
N SER A 47 -14.16 -17.28 -16.61
CA SER A 47 -14.43 -16.10 -17.43
C SER A 47 -14.39 -14.83 -16.58
N VAL A 48 -13.56 -13.87 -16.97
CA VAL A 48 -13.40 -12.56 -16.35
C VAL A 48 -14.59 -11.67 -16.73
N VAL A 49 -15.75 -11.92 -16.11
CA VAL A 49 -16.88 -10.98 -16.17
C VAL A 49 -16.98 -10.32 -14.79
N ALA A 50 -16.29 -9.19 -14.66
CA ALA A 50 -16.39 -8.28 -13.50
C ALA A 50 -17.83 -7.71 -13.31
N GLU A 51 -18.74 -8.00 -14.25
CA GLU A 51 -20.13 -7.55 -14.28
C GLU A 51 -21.08 -8.40 -13.42
N GLU A 52 -20.63 -9.53 -12.87
CA GLU A 52 -21.43 -10.43 -12.04
C GLU A 52 -21.16 -10.26 -10.52
N LEU A 53 -20.77 -9.05 -10.09
CA LEU A 53 -20.68 -8.66 -8.67
C LEU A 53 -22.00 -8.03 -8.15
N SER A 54 -23.07 -8.02 -8.94
CA SER A 54 -24.37 -7.44 -8.59
C SER A 54 -25.37 -8.40 -7.92
N THR A 55 -24.96 -9.62 -7.57
CA THR A 55 -25.87 -10.64 -6.99
C THR A 55 -26.00 -10.55 -5.46
N LEU A 56 -26.28 -9.35 -4.94
CA LEU A 56 -26.99 -9.17 -3.69
C LEU A 56 -28.18 -8.25 -3.95
N ARG A 57 -29.16 -8.82 -4.64
CA ARG A 57 -30.50 -8.24 -4.77
C ARG A 57 -31.41 -8.94 -3.76
N ASN A 58 -31.76 -8.22 -2.69
CA ASN A 58 -33.03 -8.39 -2.02
C ASN A 58 -33.67 -7.00 -1.93
#